data_AF-A2D980-F1
#
_entry.id   AF-A2D980-F1
#
_cell.length_a   1.000
_cell.length_b   1.000
_cell.length_c   1.000
_cell.angle_alpha   90.00
_cell.angle_beta   90.00
_cell.angle_gamma   90.00
#
_symmetry.space_group_name_H-M   'P 1'
#
loop_
_entity.id
_entity.type
_entity.pdbx_description
1 polymer ?
#
loop_
_entity_poly.entity_id
_entity_poly.type
_entity_poly.pdbx_seq_one_letter_code
_entity_poly.pdbx_strand_id
1 'polypeptide(L)'
;MIPFQLSSAGLSYVDRLSSMEFFTFVASGNKYMMPRALAVFLSPRVFKILKENATISSLSLKTPDNNKVFSDIIKLASGNQIYITEKNIDTIKSYAKELENQELLEICNKKLHDLVFKSQVTLENAIRSIKSKEKANMNIDNDVSFISLNFFDFDEK
;
A
#
# COMPACT_ATOMS: atom_id res chain seq x y z
N MET A 1 1.51 -10.73 -9.63
CA MET A 1 0.29 -10.39 -8.87
C MET A 1 0.22 -11.31 -7.67
N ILE A 2 0.02 -10.79 -6.45
CA ILE A 2 0.08 -11.59 -5.21
C ILE A 2 -1.11 -11.24 -4.30
N PRO A 3 -1.83 -12.23 -3.77
CA PRO A 3 -2.91 -11.98 -2.81
C PRO A 3 -2.37 -11.57 -1.42
N PHE A 4 -3.04 -10.63 -0.77
CA PHE A 4 -2.76 -10.19 0.59
C PHE A 4 -4.06 -10.03 1.39
N GLN A 5 -4.03 -10.39 2.68
CA GLN A 5 -5.11 -10.22 3.65
C GLN A 5 -4.52 -9.73 4.97
N LEU A 6 -5.28 -8.93 5.72
CA LEU A 6 -4.90 -8.50 7.07
C LEU A 6 -5.00 -9.64 8.08
N SER A 7 -4.09 -9.63 9.04
CA SER A 7 -4.12 -10.48 10.23
C SER A 7 -5.19 -10.02 11.22
N SER A 8 -5.41 -10.82 12.26
CA SER A 8 -6.32 -10.48 13.36
C SER A 8 -5.80 -9.36 14.29
N ALA A 9 -4.58 -8.85 14.08
CA ALA A 9 -3.96 -7.86 14.98
C ALA A 9 -4.79 -6.58 15.15
N GLY A 10 -5.50 -6.16 14.10
CA GLY A 10 -6.37 -4.98 14.12
C GLY A 10 -7.57 -5.11 15.06
N LEU A 11 -7.96 -6.32 15.48
CA LEU A 11 -9.09 -6.54 16.40
C LEU A 11 -8.83 -5.94 17.79
N SER A 12 -7.56 -5.77 18.17
CA SER A 12 -7.16 -5.10 19.41
C SER A 12 -7.71 -3.68 19.56
N TYR A 13 -8.08 -3.04 18.45
CA TYR A 13 -8.64 -1.70 18.43
C TYR A 13 -10.18 -1.66 18.45
N VAL A 14 -10.85 -2.80 18.21
CA VAL A 14 -12.32 -2.87 17.99
C VAL A 14 -13.11 -2.98 19.29
N ASP A 15 -12.52 -3.56 20.35
CA ASP A 15 -13.17 -3.93 21.61
C ASP A 15 -13.79 -2.77 22.42
N ARG A 16 -13.67 -1.53 21.93
CA ARG A 16 -14.07 -0.30 22.63
C ARG A 16 -15.07 0.58 21.90
N LEU A 17 -15.68 0.09 20.82
CA LEU A 17 -16.56 0.89 19.95
C LEU A 17 -18.00 0.40 19.96
N SER A 18 -18.96 1.33 19.91
CA SER A 18 -20.35 0.99 19.64
C SER A 18 -20.50 0.55 18.18
N SER A 19 -21.19 -0.57 17.94
CA SER A 19 -21.18 -1.27 16.66
C SER A 19 -22.00 -0.62 15.53
N MET A 20 -22.77 0.44 15.81
CA MET A 20 -23.71 1.03 14.84
C MET A 20 -23.22 2.30 14.14
N GLU A 21 -22.08 2.85 14.53
CA GLU A 21 -21.59 4.09 13.94
C GLU A 21 -20.81 3.84 12.64
N PHE A 22 -20.96 4.74 11.68
CA PHE A 22 -20.20 4.73 10.43
C PHE A 22 -19.02 5.70 10.49
N PHE A 23 -18.00 5.41 9.70
CA PHE A 23 -16.84 6.27 9.47
C PHE A 23 -16.57 6.38 7.97
N THR A 24 -16.21 7.57 7.50
CA THR A 24 -16.02 7.86 6.07
C THR A 24 -14.57 8.26 5.79
N PHE A 25 -13.88 7.49 4.94
CA PHE A 25 -12.63 7.94 4.35
C PHE A 25 -12.91 8.78 3.11
N VAL A 26 -12.17 9.87 2.91
CA VAL A 26 -12.29 10.73 1.72
C VAL A 26 -10.96 10.72 0.98
N ALA A 27 -10.91 10.14 -0.22
CA ALA A 27 -9.71 10.08 -1.06
C ALA A 27 -10.00 10.65 -2.45
N SER A 28 -9.30 11.73 -2.85
CA SER A 28 -9.51 12.43 -4.12
C SER A 28 -10.98 12.78 -4.42
N GLY A 29 -11.74 13.17 -3.39
CA GLY A 29 -13.17 13.49 -3.51
C GLY A 29 -14.11 12.28 -3.47
N ASN A 30 -13.59 11.05 -3.61
CA ASN A 30 -14.37 9.83 -3.41
C ASN A 30 -14.60 9.58 -1.91
N LYS A 31 -15.82 9.14 -1.55
CA LYS A 31 -16.21 8.84 -0.17
C LYS A 31 -16.35 7.33 0.00
N TYR A 32 -15.69 6.79 1.01
CA TYR A 32 -15.69 5.36 1.35
C TYR A 32 -16.23 5.19 2.77
N MET A 33 -17.51 4.85 2.86
CA MET A 33 -18.21 4.67 4.13
C MET A 33 -18.12 3.22 4.59
N MET A 34 -17.82 3.01 5.87
CA MET A 34 -17.79 1.68 6.50
C MET A 34 -18.15 1.76 7.98
N PRO A 35 -18.50 0.62 8.62
CA PRO A 35 -18.64 0.57 10.07
C PRO A 35 -17.37 1.09 10.76
N ARG A 36 -17.56 1.90 11.80
CA ARG A 36 -16.47 2.53 12.57
C ARG A 36 -15.50 1.50 13.14
N ALA A 37 -16.01 0.35 13.58
CA ALA A 37 -15.21 -0.80 13.99
C ALA A 37 -14.22 -1.26 12.90
N LEU A 38 -14.67 -1.37 11.66
CA LEU A 38 -13.82 -1.76 10.54
C LEU A 38 -12.81 -0.66 10.15
N ALA A 39 -13.20 0.61 10.26
CA ALA A 39 -12.29 1.73 10.03
C ALA A 39 -11.13 1.75 11.04
N VAL A 40 -11.44 1.43 12.30
CA VAL A 40 -10.46 1.34 13.38
C VAL A 40 -9.58 0.09 13.26
N PHE A 41 -10.17 -1.05 12.88
CA PHE A 41 -9.42 -2.26 12.54
C PHE A 41 -8.40 -2.00 11.41
N LEU A 42 -8.82 -1.28 10.37
CA LEU A 42 -8.00 -0.98 9.20
C LEU A 42 -6.92 0.08 9.48
N SER A 43 -7.20 1.06 10.35
CA SER A 43 -6.38 2.25 10.52
C SER A 43 -6.15 2.60 11.99
N PRO A 44 -4.95 2.33 12.52
CA PRO A 44 -4.52 2.84 13.82
C PRO A 44 -4.62 4.36 13.95
N ARG A 45 -4.49 5.10 12.84
CA ARG A 45 -4.73 6.55 12.84
C ARG A 45 -6.17 6.91 13.17
N VAL A 46 -7.16 6.20 12.61
CA VAL A 46 -8.58 6.42 12.95
C VAL A 46 -8.82 6.14 14.43
N PHE A 47 -8.23 5.07 14.97
CA PHE A 47 -8.30 4.78 16.42
C PHE A 47 -7.81 5.95 17.27
N LYS A 48 -6.62 6.51 16.96
CA LYS A 48 -6.05 7.65 17.69
C LYS A 48 -6.96 8.88 17.63
N ILE A 49 -7.47 9.22 16.44
CA ILE A 49 -8.36 10.36 16.24
C ILE A 49 -9.67 10.20 17.03
N LEU A 50 -10.27 9.00 17.02
CA LEU A 50 -11.50 8.73 17.77
C LEU A 50 -11.29 8.70 19.27
N LYS A 51 -10.10 8.30 19.73
CA LYS A 51 -9.72 8.36 21.15
C LYS A 51 -9.62 9.81 21.64
N GLU A 52 -9.17 10.73 20.80
CA GLU A 52 -9.11 12.16 21.11
C GLU A 52 -10.48 12.83 20.97
N ASN A 53 -11.24 12.48 19.94
CA ASN A 53 -12.57 13.03 19.70
C ASN A 53 -13.49 12.00 19.01
N ALA A 54 -14.39 11.40 19.80
CA ALA A 54 -15.34 10.39 19.34
C ALA A 54 -16.42 10.91 18.36
N THR A 55 -16.61 12.23 18.24
CA THR A 55 -17.58 12.82 17.31
C THR A 55 -17.09 12.87 15.86
N ILE A 56 -15.79 12.65 15.64
CA ILE A 56 -15.22 12.62 14.30
C ILE A 56 -15.77 11.41 13.53
N SER A 57 -16.32 11.65 12.35
CA SER A 57 -16.92 10.63 11.50
C SER A 57 -16.24 10.48 10.14
N SER A 58 -15.16 11.23 9.90
CA SER A 58 -14.43 11.16 8.62
C SER A 58 -12.94 11.44 8.72
N LEU A 59 -12.17 10.87 7.79
CA LEU A 59 -10.74 11.14 7.59
C LEU A 59 -10.45 11.40 6.11
N SER A 60 -9.84 12.56 5.82
CA SER A 60 -9.35 12.88 4.48
C SER A 60 -7.94 12.35 4.26
N LEU A 61 -7.74 11.67 3.14
CA LEU A 61 -6.49 11.08 2.70
C LEU A 61 -5.86 11.95 1.61
N LYS A 62 -4.54 12.14 1.68
CA LYS A 62 -3.79 13.01 0.76
C LYS A 62 -3.36 12.26 -0.51
N THR A 63 -3.17 10.95 -0.41
CA THR A 63 -2.75 10.07 -1.51
C THR A 63 -3.81 10.09 -2.63
N PRO A 64 -3.42 10.44 -3.88
CA PRO A 64 -4.34 10.45 -5.01
C PRO A 64 -4.91 9.06 -5.32
N ASP A 65 -6.23 8.98 -5.54
CA ASP A 65 -6.95 7.72 -5.78
C ASP A 65 -7.36 7.53 -7.25
N ASN A 66 -6.45 7.78 -8.19
CA ASN A 66 -6.77 7.85 -9.61
C ASN A 66 -7.38 6.55 -10.18
N ASN A 67 -7.12 5.40 -9.56
CA ASN A 67 -7.58 4.08 -10.00
C ASN A 67 -8.48 3.37 -8.98
N LYS A 68 -9.05 4.08 -8.00
CA LYS A 68 -9.85 3.49 -6.91
C LYS A 68 -9.08 2.39 -6.14
N VAL A 69 -7.76 2.54 -6.02
CA VAL A 69 -6.90 1.61 -5.26
C VAL A 69 -7.34 1.58 -3.81
N PHE A 70 -7.82 2.70 -3.29
CA PHE A 70 -8.33 2.74 -1.92
C PHE A 70 -9.59 1.87 -1.74
N SER A 71 -10.41 1.72 -2.78
CA SER A 71 -11.55 0.79 -2.74
C SER A 71 -11.12 -0.65 -2.51
N ASP A 72 -9.95 -1.05 -2.99
CA ASP A 72 -9.41 -2.40 -2.72
C ASP A 72 -8.92 -2.50 -1.28
N ILE A 73 -8.21 -1.49 -0.78
CA ILE A 73 -7.74 -1.45 0.61
C ILE A 73 -8.89 -1.58 1.60
N ILE A 74 -10.03 -0.94 1.31
CA ILE A 74 -11.25 -1.03 2.13
C ILE A 74 -11.75 -2.48 2.24
N LYS A 75 -11.60 -3.30 1.20
CA LYS A 75 -12.02 -4.71 1.22
C LYS A 75 -11.22 -5.53 2.24
N LEU A 76 -9.97 -5.14 2.54
CA LEU A 76 -9.15 -5.81 3.57
C LEU A 76 -9.80 -5.78 4.95
N ALA A 77 -10.49 -4.69 5.28
CA ALA A 77 -11.16 -4.55 6.57
C ALA A 77 -12.30 -5.58 6.75
N SER A 78 -12.86 -6.08 5.64
CA SER A 78 -13.90 -7.13 5.64
C SER A 78 -13.31 -8.55 5.48
N GLY A 79 -12.00 -8.71 5.63
CA GLY A 79 -11.32 -10.01 5.51
C GLY A 79 -11.11 -10.48 4.06
N ASN A 80 -11.39 -9.65 3.06
CA ASN A 80 -11.12 -10.00 1.67
C ASN A 80 -9.64 -9.84 1.34
N GLN A 81 -9.21 -10.54 0.28
CA GLN A 81 -7.88 -10.38 -0.27
C GLN A 81 -7.79 -9.24 -1.29
N ILE A 82 -6.64 -8.58 -1.36
CA ILE A 82 -6.28 -7.66 -2.45
C ILE A 82 -5.08 -8.18 -3.22
N TYR A 83 -4.95 -7.74 -4.46
CA TYR A 83 -3.82 -8.09 -5.30
C TYR A 83 -2.81 -6.94 -5.37
N ILE A 84 -1.61 -7.17 -4.84
CA ILE A 84 -0.50 -6.23 -4.96
C ILE A 84 0.25 -6.51 -6.28
N THR A 85 0.51 -5.44 -7.02
CA THR A 85 1.14 -5.44 -8.35
C THR A 85 2.15 -4.29 -8.43
N GLU A 86 3.07 -4.35 -9.39
CA GLU A 86 4.01 -3.24 -9.65
C GLU A 86 3.31 -1.91 -9.92
N LYS A 87 2.09 -1.93 -10.45
CA LYS A 87 1.33 -0.72 -10.81
C LYS A 87 0.66 -0.03 -9.63
N ASN A 88 0.32 -0.78 -8.57
CA ASN A 88 -0.44 -0.24 -7.43
C ASN A 88 0.36 -0.21 -6.12
N ILE A 89 1.52 -0.87 -6.04
CA ILE A 89 2.28 -1.02 -4.80
C ILE A 89 2.68 0.32 -4.17
N ASP A 90 3.06 1.31 -4.97
CA ASP A 90 3.44 2.64 -4.46
C ASP A 90 2.24 3.41 -3.90
N THR A 91 1.09 3.30 -4.55
CA THR A 91 -0.17 3.88 -4.07
C THR A 91 -0.63 3.18 -2.78
N ILE A 92 -0.61 1.85 -2.74
CA ILE A 92 -0.96 1.07 -1.54
C ILE A 92 -0.02 1.41 -0.39
N LYS A 93 1.29 1.51 -0.63
CA LYS A 93 2.29 1.92 0.37
C LYS A 93 2.03 3.32 0.90
N SER A 94 1.58 4.25 0.06
CA SER A 94 1.25 5.62 0.46
C SER A 94 0.02 5.63 1.38
N TYR A 95 -1.03 4.88 1.03
CA TYR A 95 -2.17 4.68 1.92
C TYR A 95 -1.80 3.96 3.21
N ALA A 96 -0.96 2.93 3.17
CA ALA A 96 -0.51 2.21 4.37
C ALA A 96 0.14 3.16 5.39
N LYS A 97 0.98 4.10 4.92
CA LYS A 97 1.56 5.16 5.75
C LYS A 97 0.50 6.09 6.32
N GLU A 98 -0.42 6.57 5.49
CA GLU A 98 -1.47 7.50 5.94
C GLU A 98 -2.47 6.87 6.91
N LEU A 99 -2.74 5.57 6.78
CA LEU A 99 -3.59 4.81 7.69
C LEU A 99 -2.86 4.37 8.96
N GLU A 100 -1.53 4.50 8.98
CA GLU A 100 -0.61 3.95 9.98
C GLU A 100 -0.72 2.42 10.13
N ASN A 101 -1.09 1.72 9.04
CA ASN A 101 -1.22 0.27 9.03
C ASN A 101 0.15 -0.38 8.73
N GLN A 102 0.84 -0.83 9.79
CA GLN A 102 2.19 -1.41 9.68
C GLN A 102 2.21 -2.72 8.92
N GLU A 103 1.17 -3.57 9.07
CA GLU A 103 1.09 -4.83 8.35
C GLU A 103 1.04 -4.62 6.84
N LEU A 104 0.20 -3.68 6.39
CA LEU A 104 0.10 -3.29 4.99
C LEU A 104 1.39 -2.61 4.48
N LEU A 105 2.07 -1.85 5.33
CA LEU A 105 3.33 -1.20 4.98
C LEU A 105 4.46 -2.22 4.82
N GLU A 106 4.56 -3.18 5.74
CA GLU A 106 5.55 -4.26 5.72
C GLU A 106 5.41 -5.14 4.48
N ILE A 107 4.19 -5.54 4.12
CA ILE A 107 3.98 -6.35 2.91
C ILE A 107 4.38 -5.57 1.66
N CYS A 108 4.09 -4.25 1.59
CA CYS A 108 4.55 -3.43 0.47
C CYS A 108 6.08 -3.38 0.39
N ASN A 109 6.78 -3.29 1.53
CA ASN A 109 8.24 -3.28 1.56
C ASN A 109 8.85 -4.65 1.20
N LYS A 110 8.35 -5.74 1.80
CA LYS A 110 8.78 -7.11 1.51
C LYS A 110 8.49 -7.49 0.06
N LYS A 111 7.37 -7.05 -0.51
CA LYS A 111 6.99 -7.40 -1.88
C LYS A 111 7.62 -6.52 -2.94
N LEU A 112 8.00 -5.28 -2.64
CA LEU A 112 8.95 -4.56 -3.49
C LEU A 112 10.23 -5.36 -3.61
N HIS A 113 10.78 -5.84 -2.49
CA HIS A 113 11.97 -6.68 -2.50
C HIS A 113 11.78 -7.98 -3.31
N ASP A 114 10.68 -8.73 -3.11
CA ASP A 114 10.41 -9.97 -3.85
C ASP A 114 10.16 -9.76 -5.36
N LEU A 115 9.39 -8.73 -5.74
CA LEU A 115 9.10 -8.42 -7.14
C LEU A 115 10.39 -8.04 -7.88
N VAL A 116 11.22 -7.21 -7.24
CA VAL A 116 12.50 -6.73 -7.76
C VAL A 116 13.55 -7.84 -7.83
N PHE A 117 13.55 -8.79 -6.89
CA PHE A 117 14.50 -9.91 -6.89
C PHE A 117 14.12 -11.02 -7.88
N LYS A 118 12.82 -11.23 -8.14
CA LYS A 118 12.34 -12.27 -9.07
C LYS A 118 12.30 -11.82 -10.53
N SER A 119 12.22 -10.52 -10.81
CA SER A 119 12.34 -10.01 -12.17
C SER A 119 13.79 -10.14 -12.64
N GLN A 120 14.08 -11.06 -13.56
CA GLN A 120 15.36 -11.03 -14.28
C GLN A 120 15.53 -9.67 -14.96
N VAL A 121 16.73 -9.11 -14.87
CA VAL A 121 17.07 -7.87 -15.56
C VAL A 121 17.07 -8.13 -17.06
N THR A 122 16.32 -7.32 -17.79
CA THR A 122 16.20 -7.34 -19.26
C THR A 122 16.40 -5.93 -19.79
N LEU A 123 16.70 -5.77 -21.07
CA LEU A 123 16.86 -4.45 -21.71
C LEU A 123 15.67 -3.52 -21.43
N GLU A 124 14.45 -4.05 -21.51
CA GLU A 124 13.22 -3.28 -21.32
C GLU A 124 13.00 -2.83 -19.87
N ASN A 125 13.53 -3.57 -18.90
CA ASN A 125 13.26 -3.34 -17.48
C ASN A 125 14.46 -2.82 -16.68
N ALA A 126 15.68 -2.80 -17.24
CA ALA A 126 16.91 -2.57 -16.49
C ALA A 126 16.93 -1.20 -15.80
N ILE A 127 16.59 -0.13 -16.52
CA ILE A 127 16.53 1.23 -15.94
C ILE A 127 15.46 1.32 -14.84
N ARG A 128 14.30 0.70 -15.06
CA ARG A 128 13.21 0.66 -14.07
C ARG A 128 13.60 -0.15 -12.84
N SER A 129 14.34 -1.24 -13.03
CA SER A 129 14.85 -2.10 -11.98
C SER A 129 15.83 -1.34 -11.07
N ILE A 130 16.82 -0.62 -11.64
CA ILE A 130 17.75 0.22 -10.87
C ILE A 130 17.00 1.25 -10.03
N LYS A 131 16.10 2.03 -10.64
CA LYS A 131 15.33 3.05 -9.90
C LYS A 131 14.51 2.45 -8.76
N SER A 132 14.01 1.23 -8.94
CA SER A 132 13.22 0.54 -7.92
C SER A 132 14.10 0.00 -6.79
N LYS A 133 15.26 -0.58 -7.12
CA LYS A 133 16.27 -1.08 -6.17
C LYS A 133 16.90 0.05 -5.36
N GLU A 134 17.21 1.16 -5.99
CA GLU A 134 17.76 2.35 -5.34
C GLU A 134 16.78 2.90 -4.28
N LYS A 135 15.49 3.07 -4.65
CA LYS A 135 14.44 3.47 -3.70
C LYS A 135 14.25 2.50 -2.52
N ALA A 136 14.64 1.25 -2.70
CA ALA A 136 14.58 0.21 -1.68
C ALA A 136 15.93 0.02 -0.94
N ASN A 137 16.96 0.84 -1.20
CA ASN A 137 18.32 0.68 -0.67
C ASN A 137 18.91 -0.73 -0.92
N MET A 138 18.67 -1.28 -2.11
CA MET A 138 19.15 -2.61 -2.51
C MET A 138 20.41 -2.50 -3.37
N ASN A 139 21.22 -3.57 -3.38
CA ASN A 139 22.38 -3.68 -4.28
C ASN A 139 21.92 -3.65 -5.75
N ILE A 140 22.57 -2.81 -6.56
CA ILE A 140 22.28 -2.60 -7.99
C ILE A 140 23.40 -3.09 -8.91
N ASP A 141 24.46 -3.70 -8.39
CA ASP A 141 25.69 -4.01 -9.14
C ASP A 141 25.42 -4.95 -10.33
N ASN A 142 24.50 -5.90 -10.16
CA ASN A 142 24.08 -6.80 -11.23
C ASN A 142 23.34 -6.07 -12.35
N ASP A 143 22.50 -5.10 -12.02
CA ASP A 143 21.73 -4.30 -12.97
C ASP A 143 22.65 -3.32 -13.70
N VAL A 144 23.58 -2.69 -12.98
CA VAL A 144 24.62 -1.82 -13.56
C VAL A 144 25.49 -2.64 -14.50
N SER A 145 25.95 -3.82 -14.08
CA SER A 145 26.75 -4.73 -14.92
C SER A 145 25.99 -5.16 -16.16
N PHE A 146 24.70 -5.49 -16.04
CA PHE A 146 23.84 -5.83 -17.17
C PHE A 146 23.70 -4.67 -18.16
N ILE A 147 23.46 -3.44 -17.67
CA ILE A 147 23.37 -2.26 -18.53
C ILE A 147 24.72 -1.98 -19.21
N SER A 148 25.83 -2.07 -18.48
CA SER A 148 27.17 -1.86 -19.04
C SER A 148 27.50 -2.87 -20.14
N LEU A 149 27.10 -4.14 -19.97
CA LEU A 149 27.33 -5.19 -20.98
C LEU A 149 26.48 -5.02 -22.23
N ASN A 150 25.29 -4.45 -22.11
CA ASN A 150 24.36 -4.26 -23.23
C ASN A 150 24.18 -2.76 -23.57
N PHE A 151 25.17 -1.92 -23.27
CA PHE A 151 25.03 -0.45 -23.29
C PHE A 151 24.58 0.07 -24.67
N PHE A 152 25.13 -0.49 -25.74
CA PHE A 152 24.82 -0.10 -27.11
C PHE A 152 23.40 -0.48 -27.55
N ASP A 153 22.78 -1.47 -26.89
CA ASP A 153 21.42 -1.93 -27.23
C ASP A 153 20.33 -1.01 -26.63
N PHE A 154 20.70 -0.03 -25.80
CA PHE A 154 19.78 0.97 -25.24
C PHE A 154 19.56 2.19 -26.15
N ASP A 155 20.36 2.36 -27.21
CA ASP A 155 20.32 3.55 -28.09
C ASP A 155 19.42 3.39 -29.34
N GLU A 156 18.85 2.21 -29.60
CA GLU A 156 18.11 1.93 -30.85
C GLU A 156 16.58 2.24 -30.83
N LYS A 157 16.07 3.15 -29.96
CA LYS A 157 14.66 3.57 -30.02
C LYS A 157 14.41 5.07 -29.85
#